data_AF-A0A4Q4DR09-F1
#
_entry.id   AF-A0A4Q4DR09-F1
#
_cell.length_a   1.000
_cell.length_b   1.000
_cell.length_c   1.000
_cell.angle_alpha   90.00
_cell.angle_beta   90.00
_cell.angle_gamma   90.00
#
_symmetry.space_group_name_H-M   'P 1'
#
loop_
_entity.id
_entity.type
_entity.pdbx_description
1 polymer ?
#
loop_
_entity_poly.entity_id
_entity_poly.type
_entity_poly.pdbx_seq_one_letter_code
_entity_poly.pdbx_strand_id
1 'polypeptide(L)'
;MADGDAQAGRGQGRARRPKWFVRTRRGGVLVGAAVVLVAAGLGTWATGSWPFGREDRYCWGAWEANSGPGFLSDTVFEGDDEGSRTSEETAPTPRRPAGRCEVALRSSHTGGDGGKTSRDTAITLTYGPAPKDAAERMEWIGAYLGDLAVPLPDGLPGASDGRRGLLVLPERCDARDGRPTAVTLDSDARTTWGEGGSTRAEAGLGGVRSVAGLLVSAANRGMEAAGCAPAKPLRVSSPVLLLPEDETGLFSGACRIKGLEFDEETRKTLEYRVGAVTRDLQSCAVRVERGDSRYFDALMVAQPRLAALFDGTTGSGAPADGWRGSGVFADDYKVVRADCAGRPVTLLMVDDLTEETTPYFTAFTDAVTARLGCAPVAPVTSGGSGR
;
A
#
# COMPACT_ATOMS: atom_id res chain seq x y z
N MET A 1 71.04 17.94 -6.70
CA MET A 1 70.77 19.06 -7.62
C MET A 1 69.73 19.91 -6.94
N ALA A 2 70.15 20.76 -5.99
CA ALA A 2 70.65 22.14 -6.22
C ALA A 2 69.50 23.01 -6.78
N ASP A 3 68.79 23.76 -5.93
CA ASP A 3 69.15 25.07 -5.34
C ASP A 3 68.88 26.26 -6.27
N GLY A 4 68.37 27.33 -5.66
CA GLY A 4 68.65 28.71 -6.04
C GLY A 4 67.52 29.38 -6.83
N ASP A 5 66.67 30.18 -6.20
CA ASP A 5 66.90 31.58 -5.79
C ASP A 5 66.86 32.59 -6.95
N ALA A 6 65.91 33.53 -6.86
CA ALA A 6 66.04 34.87 -7.40
C ALA A 6 65.44 35.87 -6.42
N GLN A 7 66.35 36.47 -5.66
CA GLN A 7 66.16 37.47 -4.61
C GLN A 7 66.23 38.89 -5.19
N ALA A 8 65.48 39.82 -4.58
CA ALA A 8 65.76 41.26 -4.38
C ALA A 8 65.97 42.18 -5.61
N GLY A 9 65.64 43.48 -5.61
CA GLY A 9 65.10 44.37 -4.59
C GLY A 9 65.26 45.85 -5.00
N ARG A 10 64.46 46.71 -4.35
CA ARG A 10 64.67 48.12 -3.95
C ARG A 10 64.97 49.25 -4.98
N GLY A 11 64.20 50.33 -4.82
CA GLY A 11 64.60 51.73 -5.08
C GLY A 11 63.42 52.69 -4.89
N GLN A 12 63.11 53.15 -3.66
CA GLN A 12 63.36 54.50 -3.12
C GLN A 12 63.04 55.71 -4.03
N GLY A 13 62.12 56.58 -3.57
CA GLY A 13 61.94 57.94 -4.05
C GLY A 13 60.97 58.75 -3.19
N ARG A 14 61.50 59.70 -2.41
CA ARG A 14 60.81 60.55 -1.42
C ARG A 14 60.18 61.82 -2.05
N ALA A 15 59.09 62.24 -1.39
CA ALA A 15 58.70 63.62 -1.01
C ALA A 15 58.29 64.65 -2.09
N ARG A 16 57.08 65.23 -1.89
CA ARG A 16 56.85 66.67 -1.64
C ARG A 16 55.39 66.98 -1.23
N ARG A 17 55.24 67.65 -0.09
CA ARG A 17 54.07 68.46 0.35
C ARG A 17 54.35 69.93 -0.05
N PRO A 18 53.35 70.80 -0.31
CA PRO A 18 52.64 71.54 0.76
C PRO A 18 51.13 71.83 0.48
N LYS A 19 50.26 71.71 1.49
CA LYS A 19 49.56 72.77 2.26
C LYS A 19 48.65 73.71 1.44
N TRP A 20 47.33 73.72 1.71
CA TRP A 20 46.66 74.78 2.49
C TRP A 20 45.16 74.48 2.76
N PHE A 21 44.80 74.67 4.03
CA PHE A 21 43.55 75.16 4.61
C PHE A 21 42.37 74.25 5.02
N VAL A 22 42.29 74.19 6.34
CA VAL A 22 41.27 73.74 7.28
C VAL A 22 39.96 74.54 7.15
N ARG A 23 38.82 73.85 7.21
CA ARG A 23 37.72 74.32 8.07
C ARG A 23 36.91 73.16 8.63
N THR A 24 36.92 73.12 9.96
CA THR A 24 36.23 72.22 10.87
C THR A 24 34.78 72.68 11.11
N ARG A 25 33.83 71.75 11.03
CA ARG A 25 32.62 71.66 11.87
C ARG A 25 32.32 70.16 11.98
N ARG A 26 32.72 69.48 13.06
CA ARG A 26 31.93 69.18 14.28
C ARG A 26 30.52 68.65 13.99
N GLY A 27 30.34 67.35 14.25
CA GLY A 27 29.06 66.79 14.72
C GLY A 27 28.62 65.49 14.07
N GLY A 28 28.80 64.36 14.77
CA GLY A 28 27.83 63.24 14.74
C GLY A 28 28.12 62.04 13.82
N VAL A 29 28.76 61.02 14.39
CA VAL A 29 28.79 59.60 13.96
C VAL A 29 27.44 58.98 14.39
N LEU A 30 26.65 58.30 13.56
CA LEU A 30 26.76 56.87 13.21
C LEU A 30 25.91 56.60 11.95
N VAL A 31 26.57 56.18 10.86
CA VAL A 31 25.95 55.51 9.71
C VAL A 31 26.02 54.02 10.02
N GLY A 32 24.92 53.46 10.53
CA GLY A 32 24.75 52.02 10.75
C GLY A 32 24.01 51.40 9.57
N ALA A 33 24.59 50.34 9.03
CA ALA A 33 24.29 49.74 7.74
C ALA A 33 22.82 49.37 7.50
N ALA A 34 22.34 49.71 6.30
CA ALA A 34 21.19 49.07 5.68
C ALA A 34 21.56 47.61 5.36
N VAL A 35 21.02 46.66 6.13
CA VAL A 35 21.00 45.25 5.72
C VAL A 35 19.83 45.09 4.76
N VAL A 36 20.18 44.93 3.48
CA VAL A 36 19.28 44.54 2.41
C VAL A 36 18.68 43.18 2.76
N LEU A 37 17.37 43.15 3.04
CA LEU A 37 16.56 41.93 3.03
C LEU A 37 16.50 41.43 1.59
N VAL A 38 17.47 40.61 1.20
CA VAL A 38 17.39 39.83 -0.03
C VAL A 38 16.46 38.66 0.25
N ALA A 39 15.26 38.78 -0.31
CA ALA A 39 14.39 37.65 -0.58
C ALA A 39 15.13 36.63 -1.45
N ALA A 40 15.46 35.48 -0.87
CA ALA A 40 15.66 34.24 -1.59
C ALA A 40 14.49 33.33 -1.18
N GLY A 41 13.48 33.30 -2.05
CA GLY A 41 12.31 32.45 -1.90
C GLY A 41 12.58 31.00 -2.31
N LEU A 42 11.59 30.18 -1.94
CA LEU A 42 11.34 28.78 -2.30
C LEU A 42 11.94 27.73 -1.34
N GLY A 43 11.14 27.29 -0.35
CA GLY A 43 11.17 25.87 0.03
C GLY A 43 10.79 25.41 1.44
N THR A 44 10.52 26.28 2.43
CA THR A 44 10.26 25.80 3.80
C THR A 44 9.03 26.43 4.45
N TRP A 45 7.84 26.01 4.01
CA TRP A 45 6.60 26.19 4.77
C TRP A 45 6.24 24.85 5.40
N ALA A 46 6.70 24.60 6.63
CA ALA A 46 6.10 23.66 7.59
C ALA A 46 6.96 23.56 8.87
N THR A 47 7.10 24.65 9.62
CA THR A 47 7.34 24.51 11.07
C THR A 47 6.36 25.43 11.78
N GLY A 48 5.14 24.92 11.93
CA GLY A 48 4.09 25.55 12.72
C GLY A 48 4.42 25.46 14.21
N SER A 49 5.34 26.31 14.69
CA SER A 49 5.58 26.50 16.12
C SER A 49 4.66 27.60 16.67
N TRP A 50 3.34 27.35 16.67
CA TRP A 50 2.38 28.21 17.35
C TRP A 50 1.95 27.55 18.67
N PRO A 51 1.99 28.26 19.82
CA PRO A 51 1.99 27.62 21.13
C PRO A 51 0.62 27.05 21.57
N PHE A 52 -0.43 27.20 20.76
CA PHE A 52 -1.73 26.55 20.98
C PHE A 52 -2.42 26.20 19.64
N GLY A 53 -2.35 24.95 19.21
CA GLY A 53 -3.35 24.40 18.29
C GLY A 53 -2.92 24.14 16.84
N ARG A 54 -2.54 22.90 16.59
CA ARG A 54 -3.14 21.97 15.60
C ARG A 54 -2.46 20.63 15.81
N GLU A 55 -3.23 19.57 16.02
CA GLU A 55 -2.69 18.21 15.98
C GLU A 55 -2.00 18.00 14.62
N ASP A 56 -0.87 17.28 14.63
CA ASP A 56 -0.18 16.94 13.38
C ASP A 56 -1.14 16.20 12.45
N ARG A 57 -1.02 16.46 11.15
CA ARG A 57 -1.89 15.86 10.15
C ARG A 57 -1.07 15.14 9.11
N TYR A 58 -1.52 13.94 8.77
CA TYR A 58 -0.84 13.02 7.88
C TYR A 58 -1.72 12.69 6.67
N CYS A 59 -1.07 12.29 5.59
CA CYS A 59 -1.68 11.86 4.35
C CYS A 59 -2.69 12.87 3.80
N TRP A 60 -2.17 14.07 3.51
CA TRP A 60 -2.89 15.18 2.91
C TRP A 60 -4.01 15.72 3.81
N GLY A 61 -3.85 15.56 5.13
CA GLY A 61 -4.86 15.94 6.11
C GLY A 61 -6.01 14.94 6.26
N ALA A 62 -5.82 13.70 5.83
CA ALA A 62 -6.79 12.62 6.03
C ALA A 62 -6.78 12.10 7.45
N TRP A 63 -5.62 12.08 8.10
CA TRP A 63 -5.43 11.51 9.44
C TRP A 63 -4.87 12.57 10.37
N GLU A 64 -5.35 12.60 11.60
CA GLU A 64 -4.94 13.57 12.61
C GLU A 64 -4.25 12.81 13.75
N ALA A 65 -3.14 13.34 14.27
CA ALA A 65 -2.43 12.77 15.40
C ALA A 65 -3.37 12.66 16.61
N ASN A 66 -3.18 11.63 17.41
CA ASN A 66 -4.02 11.30 18.56
C ASN A 66 -5.51 11.08 18.22
N SER A 67 -5.82 10.81 16.94
CA SER A 67 -7.16 10.41 16.51
C SER A 67 -7.18 8.97 16.00
N GLY A 68 -8.09 8.16 16.54
CA GLY A 68 -8.35 6.81 16.03
C GLY A 68 -7.27 5.77 16.39
N PRO A 69 -6.67 5.06 15.41
CA PRO A 69 -5.83 3.90 15.66
C PRO A 69 -4.53 4.20 16.40
N GLY A 70 -4.00 3.17 17.06
CA GLY A 70 -2.83 3.27 17.95
C GLY A 70 -1.62 3.96 17.31
N PHE A 71 -1.31 3.69 16.03
CA PHE A 71 -0.15 4.33 15.38
C PHE A 71 -0.21 5.87 15.32
N LEU A 72 -1.42 6.45 15.38
CA LEU A 72 -1.59 7.91 15.43
C LEU A 72 -1.50 8.46 16.85
N SER A 73 -1.63 7.60 17.87
CA SER A 73 -1.56 7.96 19.29
C SER A 73 -0.12 8.12 19.75
N ASP A 74 0.15 9.11 20.58
CA ASP A 74 1.46 9.27 21.22
C ASP A 74 1.73 8.22 22.31
N THR A 75 0.70 7.46 22.71
CA THR A 75 0.83 6.30 23.62
C THR A 75 1.75 5.21 23.08
N VAL A 76 1.99 5.17 21.76
CA VAL A 76 2.97 4.23 21.17
C VAL A 76 4.42 4.53 21.55
N PHE A 77 4.67 5.69 22.16
CA PHE A 77 5.96 6.12 22.68
C PHE A 77 5.98 6.18 24.22
N GLU A 78 4.90 5.81 24.90
CA GLU A 78 4.84 5.82 26.37
C GLU A 78 5.77 4.73 26.94
N GLY A 79 6.81 5.15 27.66
CA GLY A 79 7.83 4.26 28.22
C GLY A 79 9.06 4.07 27.33
N ASP A 80 9.12 4.75 26.19
CA ASP A 80 10.27 4.75 25.28
C ASP A 80 11.14 6.00 25.52
N ASP A 81 12.44 5.80 25.71
CA ASP A 81 13.39 6.91 25.92
C ASP A 81 13.65 7.69 24.60
N GLU A 82 13.39 7.06 23.45
CA GLU A 82 13.57 7.65 22.11
C GLU A 82 12.44 7.18 21.16
N GLY A 83 11.39 8.00 21.03
CA GLY A 83 10.28 7.80 20.10
C GLY A 83 10.18 8.92 19.06
N SER A 84 9.87 8.58 17.81
CA SER A 84 9.65 9.57 16.74
C SER A 84 8.62 9.10 15.73
N ARG A 85 7.85 10.06 15.21
CA ARG A 85 6.92 9.89 14.08
C ARG A 85 7.29 10.91 13.01
N THR A 86 7.48 10.46 11.78
CA THR A 86 7.73 11.32 10.62
C THR A 86 6.75 11.00 9.51
N SER A 87 6.55 11.94 8.59
CA SER A 87 5.74 11.71 7.41
C SER A 87 6.31 12.40 6.18
N GLU A 88 6.26 11.68 5.06
CA GLU A 88 6.62 12.18 3.74
C GLU A 88 5.42 12.01 2.81
N GLU A 89 5.01 13.07 2.13
CA GLU A 89 3.81 13.02 1.30
C GLU A 89 3.91 13.83 0.00
N THR A 90 3.31 13.28 -1.04
CA THR A 90 3.02 13.93 -2.32
C THR A 90 1.53 13.79 -2.60
N ALA A 91 0.79 14.89 -2.54
CA ALA A 91 -0.65 14.89 -2.76
C ALA A 91 -1.01 14.67 -4.24
N PRO A 92 -2.10 13.92 -4.52
CA PRO A 92 -2.66 13.90 -5.87
C PRO A 92 -3.19 15.28 -6.25
N THR A 93 -3.15 15.60 -7.53
CA THR A 93 -3.62 16.88 -8.09
C THR A 93 -4.37 16.61 -9.40
N PRO A 94 -5.16 17.56 -9.93
CA PRO A 94 -5.86 17.34 -11.20
C PRO A 94 -4.92 17.14 -12.39
N ARG A 95 -3.68 17.65 -12.30
CA ARG A 95 -2.64 17.49 -13.34
C ARG A 95 -1.81 16.22 -13.15
N ARG A 96 -1.64 15.78 -11.90
CA ARG A 96 -0.93 14.55 -11.52
C ARG A 96 -1.83 13.80 -10.53
N PRO A 97 -2.79 12.99 -11.03
CA PRO A 97 -3.76 12.28 -10.19
C PRO A 97 -3.15 11.04 -9.54
N ALA A 98 -1.91 11.17 -9.07
CA ALA A 98 -1.17 10.16 -8.35
C ALA A 98 -0.53 10.83 -7.12
N GLY A 99 -0.57 10.14 -5.99
CA GLY A 99 -0.02 10.61 -4.72
C GLY A 99 0.48 9.46 -3.87
N ARG A 100 1.40 9.76 -2.97
CA ARG A 100 1.94 8.84 -1.98
C ARG A 100 2.03 9.54 -0.64
N CYS A 101 1.75 8.83 0.43
CA CYS A 101 2.02 9.27 1.79
C CYS A 101 2.68 8.11 2.53
N GLU A 102 3.75 8.40 3.25
CA GLU A 102 4.41 7.45 4.14
C GLU A 102 4.44 8.05 5.54
N VAL A 103 4.01 7.28 6.53
CA VAL A 103 4.10 7.62 7.96
C VAL A 103 5.02 6.59 8.59
N ALA A 104 6.17 7.04 9.08
CA ALA A 104 7.17 6.20 9.71
C ALA A 104 7.19 6.47 11.22
N LEU A 105 7.19 5.39 12.00
CA LEU A 105 7.36 5.43 13.45
C LEU A 105 8.61 4.63 13.80
N ARG A 106 9.41 5.22 14.68
CA ARG A 106 10.54 4.54 15.30
C ARG A 106 10.48 4.74 16.79
N SER A 107 10.57 3.66 17.55
CA SER A 107 10.73 3.73 18.99
C SER A 107 11.79 2.76 19.49
N SER A 108 12.38 3.08 20.63
CA SER A 108 13.31 2.18 21.31
C SER A 108 13.16 2.24 22.82
N HIS A 109 13.27 1.06 23.43
CA HIS A 109 13.18 0.85 24.85
C HIS A 109 14.44 0.13 25.35
N THR A 110 15.01 0.61 26.44
CA THR A 110 16.09 -0.08 27.15
C THR A 110 15.51 -0.72 28.40
N GLY A 111 15.47 -2.06 28.42
CA GLY A 111 15.02 -2.83 29.57
C GLY A 111 15.93 -2.66 30.79
N GLY A 112 15.44 -3.05 31.96
CA GLY A 112 16.20 -2.95 33.22
C GLY A 112 17.47 -3.83 33.27
N ASP A 113 17.60 -4.80 32.37
CA ASP A 113 18.79 -5.62 32.15
C ASP A 113 19.80 -5.00 31.17
N GLY A 114 19.49 -3.82 30.62
CA GLY A 114 20.28 -3.12 29.61
C GLY A 114 20.02 -3.60 28.17
N GLY A 115 19.11 -4.56 27.98
CA GLY A 115 18.69 -5.02 26.66
C GLY A 115 17.92 -3.95 25.89
N LYS A 116 18.30 -3.71 24.63
CA LYS A 116 17.60 -2.75 23.76
C LYS A 116 16.60 -3.47 22.86
N THR A 117 15.39 -2.96 22.82
CA THR A 117 14.35 -3.35 21.84
C THR A 117 14.00 -2.13 21.03
N SER A 118 14.01 -2.24 19.69
CA SER A 118 13.55 -1.16 18.80
C SER A 118 12.35 -1.64 17.98
N ARG A 119 11.43 -0.72 17.71
CA ARG A 119 10.28 -0.94 16.85
C ARG A 119 10.33 0.05 15.69
N ASP A 120 10.28 -0.47 14.48
CA ASP A 120 10.14 0.32 13.26
C ASP A 120 8.80 -0.02 12.63
N THR A 121 8.01 1.00 12.27
CA THR A 121 6.73 0.84 11.57
C THR A 121 6.67 1.83 10.42
N ALA A 122 6.30 1.36 9.23
CA ALA A 122 6.05 2.17 8.06
C ALA A 122 4.64 1.89 7.54
N ILE A 123 3.83 2.94 7.43
CA ILE A 123 2.49 2.88 6.85
C ILE A 123 2.53 3.67 5.55
N THR A 124 2.34 2.96 4.44
CA THR A 124 2.37 3.54 3.10
C THR A 124 0.96 3.60 2.54
N LEU A 125 0.57 4.78 2.07
CA LEU A 125 -0.67 5.01 1.35
C LEU A 125 -0.34 5.46 -0.08
N THR A 126 -0.95 4.80 -1.06
CA THR A 126 -0.82 5.17 -2.47
C THR A 126 -2.18 5.55 -3.03
N TYR A 127 -2.24 6.65 -3.78
CA TYR A 127 -3.39 7.07 -4.59
C TYR A 127 -2.95 7.04 -6.05
N GLY A 128 -3.61 6.26 -6.91
CA GLY A 128 -3.24 6.25 -8.33
C GLY A 128 -3.88 5.12 -9.14
N PRO A 129 -3.63 5.09 -10.46
CA PRO A 129 -4.12 4.02 -11.31
C PRO A 129 -3.51 2.67 -10.95
N ALA A 130 -4.28 1.59 -11.13
CA ALA A 130 -3.77 0.23 -11.06
C ALA A 130 -2.55 0.03 -11.99
N PRO A 131 -1.61 -0.88 -11.68
CA PRO A 131 -0.41 -1.12 -12.49
C PRO A 131 -0.72 -1.31 -13.98
N LYS A 132 0.16 -0.83 -14.86
CA LYS A 132 -0.09 -0.90 -16.31
C LYS A 132 0.14 -2.31 -16.83
N ASP A 133 1.25 -2.91 -16.41
CA ASP A 133 1.64 -4.26 -16.78
C ASP A 133 0.63 -5.29 -16.24
N ALA A 134 0.35 -6.34 -17.02
CA ALA A 134 -0.70 -7.31 -16.69
C ALA A 134 -0.29 -8.20 -15.51
N ALA A 135 0.95 -8.71 -15.50
CA ALA A 135 1.48 -9.55 -14.43
C ALA A 135 1.57 -8.75 -13.12
N GLU A 136 2.18 -7.57 -13.16
CA GLU A 136 2.27 -6.66 -12.01
C GLU A 136 0.87 -6.32 -11.47
N ARG A 137 -0.12 -6.16 -12.35
CA ARG A 137 -1.49 -5.88 -11.93
C ARG A 137 -2.15 -7.08 -11.26
N MET A 138 -1.97 -8.30 -11.79
CA MET A 138 -2.57 -9.50 -11.18
C MET A 138 -1.95 -9.77 -9.81
N GLU A 139 -0.63 -9.61 -9.68
CA GLU A 139 0.09 -9.67 -8.41
C GLU A 139 -0.47 -8.63 -7.42
N TRP A 140 -0.58 -7.38 -7.85
CA TRP A 140 -1.13 -6.29 -7.04
C TRP A 140 -2.59 -6.56 -6.62
N ILE A 141 -3.44 -7.08 -7.51
CA ILE A 141 -4.81 -7.47 -7.15
C ILE A 141 -4.82 -8.59 -6.12
N GLY A 142 -4.03 -9.65 -6.34
CA GLY A 142 -3.90 -10.77 -5.41
C GLY A 142 -3.43 -10.32 -4.03
N ALA A 143 -2.48 -9.37 -3.99
CA ALA A 143 -1.96 -8.81 -2.75
C ALA A 143 -3.01 -8.07 -1.91
N TYR A 144 -4.02 -7.40 -2.48
CA TYR A 144 -5.00 -6.66 -1.68
C TYR A 144 -6.36 -7.34 -1.54
N LEU A 145 -6.73 -8.22 -2.47
CA LEU A 145 -8.03 -8.90 -2.48
C LEU A 145 -7.94 -10.38 -2.08
N GLY A 146 -6.73 -10.96 -2.05
CA GLY A 146 -6.48 -12.34 -1.66
C GLY A 146 -6.32 -12.54 -0.15
N ASP A 147 -5.85 -13.74 0.24
CA ASP A 147 -5.57 -14.10 1.63
C ASP A 147 -6.76 -13.83 2.57
N LEU A 148 -6.53 -13.21 3.72
CA LEU A 148 -7.53 -12.87 4.73
C LEU A 148 -8.31 -11.58 4.45
N ALA A 149 -8.18 -11.00 3.24
CA ALA A 149 -8.89 -9.78 2.90
C ALA A 149 -10.41 -10.00 2.93
N VAL A 150 -11.13 -9.09 3.60
CA VAL A 150 -12.59 -9.05 3.61
C VAL A 150 -13.13 -7.82 2.87
N PRO A 151 -14.29 -7.92 2.21
CA PRO A 151 -14.89 -6.78 1.52
C PRO A 151 -15.09 -5.60 2.47
N LEU A 152 -14.87 -4.40 1.97
CA LEU A 152 -15.24 -3.20 2.70
C LEU A 152 -16.77 -3.15 2.91
N PRO A 153 -17.22 -2.63 4.06
CA PRO A 153 -18.64 -2.52 4.36
C PRO A 153 -19.34 -1.50 3.44
N ASP A 154 -20.67 -1.41 3.55
CA ASP A 154 -21.50 -0.42 2.86
C ASP A 154 -21.42 -0.48 1.32
N GLY A 155 -21.01 -1.62 0.76
CA GLY A 155 -20.89 -1.85 -0.68
C GLY A 155 -19.74 -1.10 -1.34
N LEU A 156 -18.78 -0.61 -0.55
CA LEU A 156 -17.57 0.05 -1.07
C LEU A 156 -16.73 -0.95 -1.87
N PRO A 157 -16.21 -0.56 -3.06
CA PRO A 157 -15.47 -1.47 -3.92
C PRO A 157 -14.02 -1.61 -3.47
N GLY A 158 -13.81 -2.47 -2.48
CA GLY A 158 -12.51 -2.66 -1.86
C GLY A 158 -12.48 -3.83 -0.89
N ALA A 159 -11.30 -4.11 -0.35
CA ALA A 159 -11.11 -5.09 0.71
C ALA A 159 -10.00 -4.65 1.69
N SER A 160 -9.98 -5.25 2.87
CA SER A 160 -8.91 -5.09 3.85
C SER A 160 -8.76 -6.33 4.72
N ASP A 161 -7.54 -6.62 5.16
CA ASP A 161 -7.23 -7.67 6.16
C ASP A 161 -6.81 -7.06 7.52
N GLY A 162 -6.95 -5.74 7.69
CA GLY A 162 -6.53 -5.02 8.90
C GLY A 162 -5.05 -4.64 8.95
N ARG A 163 -4.24 -5.07 7.98
CA ARG A 163 -2.83 -4.69 7.81
C ARG A 163 -2.58 -3.94 6.52
N ARG A 164 -3.32 -4.32 5.48
CA ARG A 164 -3.37 -3.68 4.17
C ARG A 164 -4.82 -3.51 3.74
N GLY A 165 -5.03 -2.74 2.69
CA GLY A 165 -6.31 -2.69 2.03
C GLY A 165 -6.31 -1.83 0.80
N LEU A 166 -7.39 -1.95 0.05
CA LEU A 166 -7.58 -1.32 -1.24
C LEU A 166 -9.02 -0.80 -1.32
N LEU A 167 -9.18 0.40 -1.88
CA LEU A 167 -10.47 0.98 -2.24
C LEU A 167 -10.38 1.53 -3.66
N VAL A 168 -11.15 0.95 -4.57
CA VAL A 168 -11.28 1.45 -5.94
C VAL A 168 -12.15 2.71 -5.93
N LEU A 169 -11.68 3.77 -6.56
CA LEU A 169 -12.41 5.03 -6.62
C LEU A 169 -13.51 4.96 -7.68
N PRO A 170 -14.48 5.89 -7.69
CA PRO A 170 -15.48 5.96 -8.76
C PRO A 170 -14.86 6.24 -10.13
N GLU A 171 -15.49 5.78 -11.21
CA GLU A 171 -15.00 5.86 -12.60
C GLU A 171 -14.54 7.26 -13.04
N ARG A 172 -15.17 8.32 -12.55
CA ARG A 172 -14.76 9.71 -12.85
C ARG A 172 -13.35 10.07 -12.36
N CYS A 173 -12.76 9.26 -11.48
CA CYS A 173 -11.39 9.39 -10.99
C CYS A 173 -10.38 8.57 -11.79
N ASP A 174 -10.82 7.80 -12.79
CA ASP A 174 -9.95 6.90 -13.53
C ASP A 174 -8.90 7.65 -14.34
N ALA A 175 -7.78 6.98 -14.56
CA ALA A 175 -6.73 7.53 -15.38
C ALA A 175 -7.24 7.72 -16.81
N ARG A 176 -6.61 8.65 -17.53
CA ARG A 176 -6.99 8.98 -18.91
C ARG A 176 -6.87 7.82 -19.89
N ASP A 177 -6.07 6.81 -19.54
CA ASP A 177 -5.92 5.56 -20.29
C ASP A 177 -6.98 4.51 -19.94
N GLY A 178 -7.97 4.86 -19.12
CA GLY A 178 -9.09 4.00 -18.73
C GLY A 178 -8.80 3.08 -17.55
N ARG A 179 -7.59 3.09 -16.97
CA ARG A 179 -7.27 2.25 -15.81
C ARG A 179 -7.99 2.76 -14.56
N PRO A 180 -8.59 1.85 -13.76
CA PRO A 180 -9.19 2.23 -12.49
C PRO A 180 -8.18 2.86 -11.54
N THR A 181 -8.57 3.96 -10.90
CA THR A 181 -7.81 4.56 -9.80
C THR A 181 -8.21 3.93 -8.48
N ALA A 182 -7.24 3.60 -7.64
CA ALA A 182 -7.45 3.06 -6.32
C ALA A 182 -6.64 3.82 -5.26
N VAL A 183 -7.08 3.68 -4.02
CA VAL A 183 -6.27 3.99 -2.83
C VAL A 183 -5.87 2.67 -2.19
N THR A 184 -4.57 2.48 -2.00
CA THR A 184 -4.04 1.34 -1.25
C THR A 184 -3.34 1.79 0.02
N LEU A 185 -3.42 0.94 1.03
CA LEU A 185 -2.73 1.10 2.31
C LEU A 185 -1.96 -0.18 2.58
N ASP A 186 -0.70 -0.03 2.96
CA ASP A 186 0.17 -1.10 3.41
C ASP A 186 0.80 -0.74 4.74
N SER A 187 1.09 -1.75 5.54
CA SER A 187 1.90 -1.60 6.73
C SER A 187 3.02 -2.64 6.81
N ASP A 188 4.22 -2.16 7.11
CA ASP A 188 5.33 -2.99 7.55
C ASP A 188 5.71 -2.56 8.97
N ALA A 189 5.80 -3.53 9.88
CA ALA A 189 6.21 -3.28 11.24
C ALA A 189 7.14 -4.39 11.70
N ARG A 190 8.22 -4.01 12.37
CA ARG A 190 9.25 -4.92 12.86
C ARG A 190 9.64 -4.55 14.27
N THR A 191 9.91 -5.57 15.08
CA THR A 191 10.56 -5.42 16.38
C THR A 191 11.92 -6.09 16.30
N THR A 192 12.96 -5.40 16.76
CA THR A 192 14.35 -5.85 16.75
C THR A 192 14.89 -5.84 18.19
N TRP A 193 15.64 -6.88 18.57
CA TRP A 193 16.26 -6.99 19.90
C TRP A 193 17.78 -6.94 19.80
N GLY A 194 18.44 -6.55 20.89
CA GLY A 194 19.87 -6.26 20.95
C GLY A 194 20.84 -7.35 20.46
N GLU A 195 20.42 -8.61 20.39
CA GLU A 195 21.21 -9.73 19.83
C GLU A 195 21.06 -9.92 18.31
N GLY A 196 20.39 -8.99 17.62
CA GLY A 196 20.25 -8.99 16.15
C GLY A 196 19.05 -9.76 15.61
N GLY A 197 18.22 -10.32 16.49
CA GLY A 197 16.93 -10.91 16.09
C GLY A 197 15.92 -9.83 15.69
N SER A 198 15.11 -10.10 14.67
CA SER A 198 13.95 -9.27 14.34
C SER A 198 12.74 -10.13 14.02
N THR A 199 11.54 -9.65 14.33
CA THR A 199 10.28 -10.28 13.96
C THR A 199 9.29 -9.27 13.40
N ARG A 200 8.34 -9.77 12.62
CA ARG A 200 7.20 -8.99 12.15
C ARG A 200 6.31 -8.63 13.34
N ALA A 201 5.94 -7.36 13.43
CA ALA A 201 5.08 -6.82 14.46
C ALA A 201 3.75 -6.35 13.88
N GLU A 202 2.80 -6.04 14.76
CA GLU A 202 1.58 -5.33 14.35
C GLU A 202 1.87 -3.85 14.12
N ALA A 203 1.30 -3.25 13.10
CA ALA A 203 1.51 -1.82 12.83
C ALA A 203 0.60 -0.90 13.68
N GLY A 204 -0.25 -1.46 14.54
CA GLY A 204 -1.18 -0.66 15.36
C GLY A 204 -2.29 0.02 14.55
N LEU A 205 -2.67 -0.55 13.40
CA LEU A 205 -3.72 -0.01 12.53
C LEU A 205 -5.14 -0.16 13.09
N GLY A 206 -5.36 -1.01 14.11
CA GLY A 206 -6.67 -1.20 14.73
C GLY A 206 -7.62 -2.15 13.99
N GLY A 207 -7.08 -3.03 13.14
CA GLY A 207 -7.84 -4.08 12.44
C GLY A 207 -8.65 -3.59 11.24
N VAL A 208 -9.42 -4.50 10.64
CA VAL A 208 -10.13 -4.30 9.35
C VAL A 208 -10.98 -3.02 9.33
N ARG A 209 -11.82 -2.80 10.35
CA ARG A 209 -12.72 -1.63 10.39
C ARG A 209 -11.95 -0.31 10.42
N SER A 210 -10.84 -0.28 11.15
CA SER A 210 -10.01 0.92 11.24
C SER A 210 -9.31 1.20 9.91
N VAL A 211 -8.74 0.17 9.26
CA VAL A 211 -8.14 0.30 7.91
C VAL A 211 -9.16 0.76 6.88
N ALA A 212 -10.39 0.24 6.92
CA ALA A 212 -11.49 0.71 6.07
C ALA A 212 -11.75 2.22 6.25
N GLY A 213 -11.76 2.70 7.51
CA GLY A 213 -11.91 4.11 7.83
C GLY A 213 -10.74 4.98 7.34
N LEU A 214 -9.50 4.51 7.53
CA LEU A 214 -8.29 5.19 7.06
C LEU A 214 -8.28 5.34 5.53
N LEU A 215 -8.59 4.25 4.80
CA LEU A 215 -8.70 4.23 3.34
C LEU A 215 -9.77 5.21 2.85
N VAL A 216 -10.96 5.20 3.46
CA VAL A 216 -12.06 6.08 3.05
C VAL A 216 -11.75 7.55 3.34
N SER A 217 -11.13 7.85 4.48
CA SER A 217 -10.71 9.22 4.80
C SER A 217 -9.71 9.73 3.75
N ALA A 218 -8.69 8.92 3.45
CA ALA A 218 -7.65 9.29 2.51
C ALA A 218 -8.16 9.34 1.06
N ALA A 219 -9.07 8.45 0.67
CA ALA A 219 -9.75 8.50 -0.63
C ALA A 219 -10.58 9.77 -0.79
N ASN A 220 -11.33 10.18 0.22
CA ASN A 220 -12.09 11.43 0.16
C ASN A 220 -11.16 12.64 -0.04
N ARG A 221 -10.06 12.73 0.72
CA ARG A 221 -9.05 13.79 0.56
C ARG A 221 -8.35 13.75 -0.79
N GLY A 222 -7.93 12.56 -1.22
CA GLY A 222 -7.25 12.37 -2.49
C GLY A 222 -8.14 12.74 -3.68
N MET A 223 -9.42 12.33 -3.65
CA MET A 223 -10.37 12.67 -4.70
C MET A 223 -10.70 14.18 -4.73
N GLU A 224 -10.78 14.82 -3.56
CA GLU A 224 -10.96 16.28 -3.46
C GLU A 224 -9.77 17.02 -4.10
N ALA A 225 -8.55 16.66 -3.71
CA ALA A 225 -7.33 17.24 -4.25
C ALA A 225 -7.15 16.94 -5.75
N ALA A 226 -7.54 15.75 -6.21
CA ALA A 226 -7.53 15.37 -7.63
C ALA A 226 -8.66 16.02 -8.45
N GLY A 227 -9.66 16.64 -7.81
CA GLY A 227 -10.80 17.26 -8.49
C GLY A 227 -11.82 16.26 -9.05
N CYS A 228 -11.87 15.04 -8.52
CA CYS A 228 -12.79 13.98 -8.94
C CYS A 228 -13.72 13.52 -7.80
N ALA A 229 -13.81 14.27 -6.69
CA ALA A 229 -14.66 13.91 -5.56
C ALA A 229 -16.15 13.80 -5.92
N PRO A 230 -16.88 12.86 -5.28
CA PRO A 230 -18.33 12.78 -5.42
C PRO A 230 -18.99 13.91 -4.63
N ALA A 231 -20.23 14.27 -4.98
CA ALA A 231 -21.00 15.25 -4.21
C ALA A 231 -21.22 14.83 -2.74
N LYS A 232 -21.36 13.51 -2.51
CA LYS A 232 -21.45 12.92 -1.17
C LYS A 232 -20.18 12.12 -0.90
N PRO A 233 -19.40 12.44 0.14
CA PRO A 233 -18.20 11.69 0.51
C PRO A 233 -18.50 10.22 0.80
N LEU A 234 -17.53 9.35 0.54
CA LEU A 234 -17.58 7.94 0.92
C LEU A 234 -17.58 7.82 2.45
N ARG A 235 -18.24 6.80 2.99
CA ARG A 235 -18.34 6.57 4.44
C ARG A 235 -18.32 5.08 4.74
N VAL A 236 -17.79 4.74 5.91
CA VAL A 236 -17.88 3.42 6.53
C VAL A 236 -18.73 3.56 7.79
N SER A 237 -19.87 2.90 7.81
CA SER A 237 -20.82 2.90 8.93
C SER A 237 -21.14 1.49 9.40
N SER A 238 -21.27 0.54 8.47
CA SER A 238 -21.67 -0.82 8.80
C SER A 238 -20.52 -1.61 9.45
N PRO A 239 -20.83 -2.64 10.25
CA PRO A 239 -19.82 -3.56 10.75
C PRO A 239 -19.13 -4.29 9.60
N VAL A 240 -17.89 -4.71 9.85
CA VAL A 240 -17.10 -5.50 8.90
C VAL A 240 -17.45 -6.99 9.03
N LEU A 241 -17.25 -7.73 7.94
CA LEU A 241 -17.32 -9.19 7.99
C LEU A 241 -16.21 -9.70 8.92
N LEU A 242 -16.57 -10.57 9.85
CA LEU A 242 -15.62 -11.31 10.67
C LEU A 242 -15.41 -12.67 10.03
N LEU A 243 -14.15 -13.02 9.76
CA LEU A 243 -13.79 -14.38 9.36
C LEU A 243 -13.69 -15.24 10.62
N PRO A 244 -14.07 -16.52 10.55
CA PRO A 244 -13.80 -17.44 11.65
C PRO A 244 -12.27 -17.56 11.83
N GLU A 245 -11.80 -17.38 13.06
CA GLU A 245 -10.42 -17.64 13.45
C GLU A 245 -10.17 -19.15 13.39
N ASP A 246 -9.26 -19.59 12.52
CA ASP A 246 -8.69 -20.94 12.47
C ASP A 246 -9.64 -22.11 12.75
N GLU A 247 -10.54 -22.41 11.82
CA GLU A 247 -11.18 -23.72 11.80
C GLU A 247 -10.30 -24.74 11.10
N THR A 248 -9.32 -25.25 11.86
CA THR A 248 -8.68 -26.53 11.57
C THR A 248 -9.70 -27.66 11.72
N GLY A 249 -9.96 -28.39 10.64
CA GLY A 249 -10.20 -29.84 10.76
C GLY A 249 -11.57 -30.43 10.42
N LEU A 250 -12.58 -29.69 9.94
CA LEU A 250 -13.91 -30.30 9.66
C LEU A 250 -14.30 -30.44 8.18
N PHE A 251 -13.51 -29.94 7.24
CA PHE A 251 -13.83 -30.00 5.81
C PHE A 251 -12.68 -30.64 5.01
N SER A 252 -13.00 -31.61 4.15
CA SER A 252 -12.07 -32.22 3.21
C SER A 252 -11.82 -31.26 2.04
N GLY A 253 -10.58 -30.78 1.88
CA GLY A 253 -10.15 -29.89 0.80
C GLY A 253 -9.58 -28.56 1.30
N ALA A 254 -8.53 -28.07 0.65
CA ALA A 254 -7.93 -26.79 0.98
C ALA A 254 -8.95 -25.66 0.80
N CYS A 255 -8.95 -24.72 1.74
CA CYS A 255 -9.92 -23.62 1.79
C CYS A 255 -11.40 -24.02 1.70
N ARG A 256 -11.77 -25.25 2.09
CA ARG A 256 -13.13 -25.81 1.95
C ARG A 256 -13.61 -25.94 0.49
N ILE A 257 -12.67 -26.06 -0.44
CA ILE A 257 -12.94 -26.21 -1.88
C ILE A 257 -12.88 -27.69 -2.23
N LYS A 258 -14.02 -28.24 -2.68
CA LYS A 258 -14.08 -29.63 -3.17
C LYS A 258 -13.20 -29.78 -4.41
N GLY A 259 -12.37 -30.82 -4.44
CA GLY A 259 -11.45 -31.10 -5.55
C GLY A 259 -10.12 -30.34 -5.49
N LEU A 260 -9.96 -29.43 -4.52
CA LEU A 260 -8.68 -28.80 -4.21
C LEU A 260 -8.00 -29.62 -3.09
N GLU A 261 -7.46 -30.76 -3.48
CA GLU A 261 -6.84 -31.73 -2.58
C GLU A 261 -5.34 -31.84 -2.84
N PHE A 262 -4.57 -31.99 -1.78
CA PHE A 262 -3.13 -32.21 -1.81
C PHE A 262 -2.83 -33.61 -1.28
N ASP A 263 -1.78 -34.24 -1.80
CA ASP A 263 -1.28 -35.47 -1.22
C ASP A 263 -0.82 -35.26 0.23
N GLU A 264 -0.67 -36.36 0.98
CA GLU A 264 -0.42 -36.29 2.41
C GLU A 264 0.90 -35.59 2.76
N GLU A 265 1.94 -35.76 1.94
CA GLU A 265 3.25 -35.15 2.18
C GLU A 265 3.22 -33.66 1.89
N THR A 266 2.64 -33.26 0.76
CA THR A 266 2.47 -31.84 0.41
C THR A 266 1.62 -31.14 1.47
N ARG A 267 0.49 -31.74 1.88
CA ARG A 267 -0.40 -31.17 2.91
C ARG A 267 0.31 -30.91 4.25
N LYS A 268 1.29 -31.73 4.64
CA LYS A 268 2.07 -31.51 5.89
C LYS A 268 2.95 -30.27 5.84
N THR A 269 3.13 -29.66 4.69
CA THR A 269 4.00 -28.49 4.49
C THR A 269 3.21 -27.23 4.11
N LEU A 270 1.88 -27.33 4.02
CA LEU A 270 1.01 -26.25 3.59
C LEU A 270 0.08 -25.76 4.70
N GLU A 271 -0.09 -24.45 4.77
CA GLU A 271 -1.10 -23.76 5.57
C GLU A 271 -2.16 -23.19 4.61
N TYR A 272 -3.44 -23.28 5.01
CA TYR A 272 -4.57 -22.78 4.21
C TYR A 272 -5.26 -21.64 4.95
N ARG A 273 -5.47 -20.51 4.26
CA ARG A 273 -6.22 -19.37 4.77
C ARG A 273 -7.46 -19.15 3.93
N VAL A 274 -8.62 -19.27 4.58
CA VAL A 274 -9.92 -18.98 3.98
C VAL A 274 -10.23 -17.52 4.23
N GLY A 275 -10.24 -16.72 3.16
CA GLY A 275 -10.69 -15.35 3.26
C GLY A 275 -12.20 -15.22 3.16
N ALA A 276 -12.68 -14.08 2.67
CA ALA A 276 -14.11 -13.88 2.50
C ALA A 276 -14.72 -14.93 1.55
N VAL A 277 -15.94 -15.37 1.84
CA VAL A 277 -16.74 -16.20 0.94
C VAL A 277 -18.12 -15.57 0.80
N THR A 278 -18.25 -14.62 -0.12
CA THR A 278 -19.48 -13.85 -0.35
C THR A 278 -20.00 -14.05 -1.78
N ARG A 279 -21.09 -13.37 -2.14
CA ARG A 279 -21.58 -13.36 -3.52
C ARG A 279 -20.67 -12.60 -4.49
N ASP A 280 -19.84 -11.69 -3.97
CA ASP A 280 -19.12 -10.70 -4.78
C ASP A 280 -17.59 -10.78 -4.65
N LEU A 281 -17.11 -11.48 -3.62
CA LEU A 281 -15.69 -11.74 -3.35
C LEU A 281 -15.53 -13.13 -2.74
N GLN A 282 -14.57 -13.91 -3.25
CA GLN A 282 -14.10 -15.12 -2.59
C GLN A 282 -12.59 -15.25 -2.67
N SER A 283 -11.88 -15.49 -1.58
CA SER A 283 -10.42 -15.73 -1.59
C SER A 283 -10.01 -17.02 -0.87
N CYS A 284 -8.94 -17.62 -1.36
CA CYS A 284 -8.26 -18.78 -0.77
C CYS A 284 -6.76 -18.56 -0.94
N ALA A 285 -6.01 -18.56 0.16
CA ALA A 285 -4.55 -18.53 0.12
C ALA A 285 -3.99 -19.85 0.62
N VAL A 286 -2.97 -20.33 -0.08
CA VAL A 286 -2.21 -21.52 0.31
C VAL A 286 -0.76 -21.10 0.46
N ARG A 287 -0.20 -21.31 1.64
CA ARG A 287 1.15 -20.88 2.03
C ARG A 287 2.00 -22.10 2.37
N VAL A 288 3.30 -22.00 2.14
CA VAL A 288 4.26 -22.99 2.61
C VAL A 288 4.62 -22.66 4.06
N GLU A 289 4.39 -23.60 4.97
CA GLU A 289 4.54 -23.43 6.42
C GLU A 289 5.96 -22.97 6.81
N ARG A 290 6.97 -23.43 6.07
CA ARG A 290 8.37 -23.02 6.23
C ARG A 290 8.72 -21.90 5.25
N GLY A 291 8.41 -20.65 5.62
CA GLY A 291 8.93 -19.47 4.93
C GLY A 291 7.90 -18.42 4.55
N ASP A 292 6.62 -18.62 4.88
CA ASP A 292 5.50 -17.70 4.55
C ASP A 292 5.37 -17.44 3.03
N SER A 293 6.05 -18.25 2.22
CA SER A 293 6.03 -18.16 0.76
C SER A 293 4.68 -18.64 0.24
N ARG A 294 4.17 -17.93 -0.76
CA ARG A 294 2.92 -18.26 -1.42
C ARG A 294 3.11 -19.54 -2.24
N TYR A 295 2.20 -20.50 -2.03
CA TYR A 295 2.02 -21.62 -2.94
C TYR A 295 1.08 -21.17 -4.07
N PHE A 296 -0.12 -20.70 -3.73
CA PHE A 296 -0.94 -19.87 -4.62
C PHE A 296 -1.94 -19.03 -3.81
N ASP A 297 -2.40 -17.95 -4.42
CA ASP A 297 -3.58 -17.19 -3.98
C ASP A 297 -4.65 -17.26 -5.08
N ALA A 298 -5.84 -17.77 -4.74
CA ALA A 298 -6.98 -17.86 -5.63
C ALA A 298 -8.09 -16.89 -5.21
N LEU A 299 -8.71 -16.23 -6.18
CA LEU A 299 -9.62 -15.10 -5.99
C LEU A 299 -10.78 -15.15 -6.99
N MET A 300 -11.99 -14.88 -6.52
CA MET A 300 -13.14 -14.53 -7.34
C MET A 300 -13.62 -13.12 -7.00
N VAL A 301 -13.89 -12.33 -8.03
CA VAL A 301 -14.49 -10.99 -7.96
C VAL A 301 -15.71 -10.92 -8.87
N ALA A 302 -16.87 -10.56 -8.31
CA ALA A 302 -18.10 -10.30 -9.07
C ALA A 302 -18.68 -8.90 -8.82
N GLN A 303 -18.12 -8.13 -7.88
CA GLN A 303 -18.50 -6.72 -7.71
C GLN A 303 -18.03 -5.92 -8.94
N PRO A 304 -18.92 -5.20 -9.67
CA PRO A 304 -18.57 -4.59 -10.95
C PRO A 304 -17.35 -3.67 -10.89
N ARG A 305 -17.28 -2.82 -9.86
CA ARG A 305 -16.21 -1.83 -9.76
C ARG A 305 -14.85 -2.43 -9.35
N LEU A 306 -14.84 -3.53 -8.58
CA LEU A 306 -13.62 -4.31 -8.36
C LEU A 306 -13.21 -5.09 -9.60
N ALA A 307 -14.18 -5.67 -10.33
CA ALA A 307 -13.93 -6.41 -11.55
C ALA A 307 -13.26 -5.54 -12.64
N ALA A 308 -13.52 -4.22 -12.64
CA ALA A 308 -12.86 -3.27 -13.54
C ALA A 308 -11.33 -3.25 -13.41
N LEU A 309 -10.76 -3.67 -12.27
CA LEU A 309 -9.30 -3.77 -12.12
C LEU A 309 -8.66 -4.73 -13.13
N PHE A 310 -9.42 -5.73 -13.58
CA PHE A 310 -8.99 -6.72 -14.57
C PHE A 310 -9.18 -6.26 -16.03
N ASP A 311 -9.70 -5.05 -16.26
CA ASP A 311 -9.96 -4.59 -17.61
C ASP A 311 -8.65 -4.41 -18.40
N GLY A 312 -8.62 -5.01 -19.59
CA GLY A 312 -7.44 -5.03 -20.46
C GLY A 312 -6.39 -6.09 -20.10
N THR A 313 -6.61 -6.96 -19.11
CA THR A 313 -5.64 -8.01 -18.72
C THR A 313 -6.13 -9.44 -19.01
N THR A 314 -7.41 -9.65 -19.29
CA THR A 314 -7.99 -11.00 -19.47
C THR A 314 -8.00 -11.50 -20.92
N GLY A 315 -7.40 -10.77 -21.86
CA GLY A 315 -7.52 -11.09 -23.30
C GLY A 315 -8.96 -11.01 -23.82
N SER A 316 -9.17 -11.37 -25.10
CA SER A 316 -10.48 -11.33 -25.76
C SER A 316 -11.08 -12.71 -26.07
N GLY A 317 -10.32 -13.78 -25.88
CA GLY A 317 -10.73 -15.17 -26.17
C GLY A 317 -10.55 -16.08 -24.96
N ALA A 318 -11.02 -17.32 -25.09
CA ALA A 318 -10.84 -18.34 -24.06
C ALA A 318 -9.33 -18.59 -23.80
N PRO A 319 -8.93 -18.84 -22.53
CA PRO A 319 -7.52 -19.04 -22.18
C PRO A 319 -6.95 -20.36 -22.75
N ALA A 320 -7.79 -21.36 -22.96
CA ALA A 320 -7.45 -22.68 -23.46
C ALA A 320 -8.71 -23.40 -23.99
N ASP A 321 -8.51 -24.52 -24.70
CA ASP A 321 -9.60 -25.31 -25.25
C ASP A 321 -10.60 -25.78 -24.18
N GLY A 322 -11.90 -25.65 -24.48
CA GLY A 322 -12.99 -26.05 -23.60
C GLY A 322 -13.32 -25.05 -22.47
N TRP A 323 -12.50 -24.03 -22.24
CA TRP A 323 -12.82 -22.97 -21.29
C TRP A 323 -13.86 -22.00 -21.85
N ARG A 324 -14.79 -21.56 -20.99
CA ARG A 324 -15.79 -20.54 -21.35
C ARG A 324 -15.37 -19.15 -20.87
N GLY A 325 -15.66 -18.13 -21.68
CA GLY A 325 -15.37 -16.74 -21.35
C GLY A 325 -14.07 -16.25 -21.97
N SER A 326 -13.49 -15.20 -21.39
CA SER A 326 -12.23 -14.59 -21.82
C SER A 326 -11.18 -14.73 -20.74
N GLY A 327 -9.96 -15.16 -21.07
CA GLY A 327 -8.91 -15.33 -20.08
C GLY A 327 -7.51 -15.45 -20.67
N VAL A 328 -6.53 -15.49 -19.77
CA VAL A 328 -5.12 -15.72 -20.06
C VAL A 328 -4.55 -16.67 -19.01
N PHE A 329 -3.80 -17.69 -19.46
CA PHE A 329 -2.93 -18.50 -18.62
C PHE A 329 -1.48 -18.09 -18.89
N ALA A 330 -0.93 -17.32 -17.97
CA ALA A 330 0.48 -16.96 -17.92
C ALA A 330 1.22 -17.89 -16.94
N ASP A 331 2.54 -17.74 -16.90
CA ASP A 331 3.40 -18.54 -16.03
C ASP A 331 3.13 -18.25 -14.54
N ASP A 332 2.89 -17.00 -14.19
CA ASP A 332 2.74 -16.48 -12.82
C ASP A 332 1.27 -16.20 -12.41
N TYR A 333 0.34 -16.23 -13.36
CA TYR A 333 -1.08 -16.08 -13.07
C TYR A 333 -1.99 -16.75 -14.09
N LYS A 334 -3.20 -17.09 -13.64
CA LYS A 334 -4.30 -17.59 -14.46
C LYS A 334 -5.53 -16.75 -14.17
N VAL A 335 -6.10 -16.14 -15.22
CA VAL A 335 -7.27 -15.27 -15.06
C VAL A 335 -8.34 -15.62 -16.09
N VAL A 336 -9.58 -15.72 -15.64
CA VAL A 336 -10.76 -15.96 -16.49
C VAL A 336 -11.91 -15.08 -16.07
N ARG A 337 -12.47 -14.35 -17.03
CA ARG A 337 -13.73 -13.64 -16.90
C ARG A 337 -14.81 -14.39 -17.64
N ALA A 338 -15.92 -14.68 -16.97
CA ALA A 338 -17.04 -15.40 -17.53
C ALA A 338 -18.37 -14.83 -17.05
N ASP A 339 -19.45 -15.11 -17.78
CA ASP A 339 -20.81 -14.87 -17.31
C ASP A 339 -21.31 -16.06 -16.49
N CYS A 340 -21.87 -15.75 -15.33
CA CYS A 340 -22.43 -16.67 -14.37
C CYS A 340 -23.86 -16.22 -14.05
N ALA A 341 -24.84 -16.82 -14.74
CA ALA A 341 -26.26 -16.51 -14.60
C ALA A 341 -26.59 -15.01 -14.82
N GLY A 342 -26.01 -14.40 -15.87
CA GLY A 342 -26.20 -12.99 -16.20
C GLY A 342 -25.35 -12.03 -15.36
N ARG A 343 -24.39 -12.54 -14.58
CA ARG A 343 -23.47 -11.76 -13.78
C ARG A 343 -22.03 -12.05 -14.19
N PRO A 344 -21.23 -11.02 -14.54
CA PRO A 344 -19.82 -11.21 -14.82
C PRO A 344 -19.08 -11.59 -13.52
N VAL A 345 -18.29 -12.66 -13.60
CA VAL A 345 -17.36 -13.08 -12.56
C VAL A 345 -15.96 -13.12 -13.13
N THR A 346 -14.98 -12.65 -12.38
CA THR A 346 -13.56 -12.77 -12.70
C THR A 346 -12.91 -13.69 -11.68
N LEU A 347 -12.22 -14.71 -12.17
CA LEU A 347 -11.54 -15.75 -11.42
C LEU A 347 -10.04 -15.55 -11.68
N LEU A 348 -9.25 -15.50 -10.61
CA LEU A 348 -7.81 -15.28 -10.66
C LEU A 348 -7.13 -16.33 -9.78
N MET A 349 -5.99 -16.83 -10.24
CA MET A 349 -5.00 -17.50 -9.41
C MET A 349 -3.65 -16.85 -9.70
N VAL A 350 -2.93 -16.50 -8.65
CA VAL A 350 -1.54 -16.03 -8.71
C VAL A 350 -0.70 -17.04 -7.97
N ASP A 351 0.41 -17.46 -8.58
CA ASP A 351 1.27 -18.49 -8.01
C ASP A 351 2.74 -18.20 -8.34
N ASP A 352 3.64 -18.64 -7.45
CA ASP A 352 5.10 -18.52 -7.64
C ASP A 352 5.70 -19.87 -8.04
N LEU A 353 4.86 -20.79 -8.54
CA LEU A 353 5.22 -22.18 -8.76
C LEU A 353 5.73 -22.37 -10.18
N THR A 354 6.76 -23.22 -10.31
CA THR A 354 7.22 -23.69 -11.62
C THR A 354 6.43 -24.91 -12.10
N GLU A 355 5.55 -25.45 -11.26
CA GLU A 355 4.74 -26.64 -11.51
C GLU A 355 3.39 -26.30 -12.14
N GLU A 356 2.72 -27.29 -12.73
CA GLU A 356 1.42 -27.09 -13.37
C GLU A 356 0.30 -26.81 -12.35
N THR A 357 -0.15 -25.55 -12.25
CA THR A 357 -1.23 -25.14 -11.33
C THR A 357 -2.63 -25.12 -11.95
N THR A 358 -2.77 -25.46 -13.23
CA THR A 358 -4.06 -25.50 -13.95
C THR A 358 -5.11 -26.42 -13.30
N PRO A 359 -4.77 -27.60 -12.75
CA PRO A 359 -5.74 -28.43 -12.03
C PRO A 359 -6.32 -27.74 -10.79
N TYR A 360 -5.48 -27.02 -10.02
CA TYR A 360 -5.92 -26.26 -8.86
C TYR A 360 -6.83 -25.09 -9.26
N PHE A 361 -6.48 -24.38 -10.33
CA PHE A 361 -7.31 -23.31 -10.86
C PHE A 361 -8.67 -23.84 -11.34
N THR A 362 -8.68 -24.98 -12.03
CA THR A 362 -9.91 -25.68 -12.46
C THR A 362 -10.80 -25.98 -11.26
N ALA A 363 -10.27 -26.65 -10.22
CA ALA A 363 -11.01 -26.98 -9.01
C ALA A 363 -11.59 -25.75 -8.31
N PHE A 364 -10.81 -24.66 -8.21
CA PHE A 364 -11.28 -23.39 -7.68
C PHE A 364 -12.44 -22.82 -8.51
N THR A 365 -12.29 -22.72 -9.84
CA THR A 365 -13.32 -22.16 -10.73
C THR A 365 -14.62 -22.96 -10.71
N ASP A 366 -14.53 -24.29 -10.67
CA ASP A 366 -15.69 -25.18 -10.61
C ASP A 366 -16.43 -25.08 -9.27
N ALA A 367 -15.71 -25.03 -8.16
CA ALA A 367 -16.33 -24.85 -6.85
C ALA A 367 -17.03 -23.48 -6.73
N VAL A 368 -16.41 -22.43 -7.25
CA VAL A 368 -17.01 -21.08 -7.26
C VAL A 368 -18.26 -21.05 -8.12
N THR A 369 -18.20 -21.57 -9.35
CA THR A 369 -19.35 -21.56 -10.27
C THR A 369 -20.49 -22.43 -9.77
N ALA A 370 -20.19 -23.61 -9.20
CA ALA A 370 -21.19 -24.46 -8.55
C ALA A 370 -21.88 -23.75 -7.38
N ARG A 371 -21.11 -23.08 -6.51
CA ARG A 371 -21.65 -22.29 -5.40
C ARG A 371 -22.54 -21.14 -5.87
N LEU A 372 -22.17 -20.48 -6.96
CA LEU A 372 -22.96 -19.41 -7.56
C LEU A 372 -24.16 -19.93 -8.38
N GLY A 373 -24.28 -21.25 -8.57
CA GLY A 373 -25.39 -21.88 -9.29
C GLY A 373 -25.28 -21.78 -10.81
N CYS A 374 -24.06 -21.71 -11.35
CA CYS A 374 -23.79 -21.51 -12.77
C CYS A 374 -23.17 -22.76 -13.41
N ALA A 375 -23.23 -22.83 -14.74
CA ALA A 375 -22.49 -23.85 -15.49
C ALA A 375 -20.97 -23.72 -15.23
N PRO A 376 -20.23 -24.84 -15.22
CA PRO A 376 -18.76 -24.83 -15.10
C PRO A 376 -18.10 -23.91 -16.14
N VAL A 377 -17.05 -23.21 -15.74
CA VAL A 377 -16.27 -22.33 -16.63
C VAL A 377 -15.09 -23.09 -17.22
N ALA A 378 -14.48 -23.97 -16.43
CA ALA A 378 -13.46 -24.88 -16.90
C ALA A 378 -14.09 -26.03 -17.71
N PRO A 379 -13.29 -26.72 -18.55
CA PRO A 379 -13.74 -27.92 -19.24
C PRO A 379 -14.20 -28.95 -18.22
N VAL A 380 -15.43 -29.44 -18.35
CA VAL A 380 -15.84 -30.66 -17.67
C VAL A 380 -14.95 -31.78 -18.17
N THR A 381 -14.09 -32.31 -17.30
CA THR A 381 -13.39 -33.54 -17.61
C THR A 381 -14.47 -34.57 -17.92
N SER A 382 -14.49 -35.04 -19.15
CA SER A 382 -15.32 -36.17 -19.56
C SER A 382 -14.75 -37.44 -18.91
N GLY A 383 -14.88 -37.52 -17.58
CA GLY A 383 -14.66 -38.74 -16.82
C GLY A 383 -15.71 -39.73 -17.27
N GLY A 384 -15.25 -40.79 -17.95
CA GLY A 384 -16.10 -41.80 -18.56
C GLY A 384 -17.14 -42.34 -17.58
N SER A 385 -18.41 -42.27 -18.01
CA SER A 385 -19.43 -43.24 -17.61
C SER A 385 -18.95 -44.61 -18.08
N GLY A 386 -18.16 -45.27 -17.25
CA GLY A 386 -17.57 -46.57 -17.50
C GLY A 386 -17.73 -47.50 -16.32
N ARG A 387 -18.96 -47.66 -15.80
CA ARG A 387 -19.65 -48.94 -15.53
C ARG A 387 -20.88 -48.73 -14.64
#